data_AF-A0A812YVK6-F1
#
_entry.id   AF-A0A812YVK6-F1
#
_cell.length_a   1.000
_cell.length_b   1.000
_cell.length_c   1.000
_cell.angle_alpha   90.00
_cell.angle_beta   90.00
_cell.angle_gamma   90.00
#
_symmetry.space_group_name_H-M   'P 1'
#
loop_
_entity.id
_entity.type
_entity.pdbx_description
1 polymer ?
#
loop_
_entity_poly.entity_id
_entity_poly.type
_entity_poly.pdbx_seq_one_letter_code
_entity_poly.pdbx_strand_id
1 'polypeptide(L)'
;LKHIPFLEQNPEKEMIPLQARDVMQRNVVTLELVESVSNLVEVLAGENHHSFPVLYPDTKRVAGMLSQSVLRRILEHGEEAGLFVAHGEAAPTKHISWQKMLPSMPFRCQTPAEVRELVADHSDKLVDLRPYVNRNSLFVLKYTSVWNCYRLFRQLGMRHLAVLGRDGSLVGIITRKDLILATEAAEEVAWQGEQGF
;
A
#
# COMPACT_ATOMS: atom_id res chain seq x y z
N LEU A 1 15.45 -24.25 7.19
CA LEU A 1 15.28 -22.77 7.11
C LEU A 1 15.45 -22.32 5.66
N LYS A 2 14.46 -22.56 4.81
CA LYS A 2 14.35 -22.02 3.44
C LYS A 2 12.93 -21.47 3.33
N HIS A 3 12.70 -20.42 2.54
CA HIS A 3 11.43 -19.67 2.36
C HIS A 3 11.25 -18.38 3.18
N ILE A 4 12.32 -17.75 3.69
CA ILE A 4 12.24 -16.32 4.04
C ILE A 4 12.63 -15.54 2.78
N PRO A 5 11.72 -14.77 2.15
CA PRO A 5 12.04 -13.93 1.01
C PRO A 5 12.99 -12.81 1.46
N PHE A 6 14.29 -13.05 1.29
CA PHE A 6 15.36 -12.13 1.61
C PHE A 6 15.92 -11.53 0.32
N LEU A 7 16.08 -10.21 0.30
CA LEU A 7 16.85 -9.55 -0.74
C LEU A 7 18.31 -9.60 -0.33
N GLU A 8 19.21 -10.07 -1.18
CA GLU A 8 20.66 -10.02 -0.97
C GLU A 8 21.22 -8.62 -0.68
N GLN A 9 22.50 -8.55 -0.29
CA GLN A 9 23.13 -7.27 0.07
C GLN A 9 23.14 -6.28 -1.09
N ASN A 10 23.44 -6.76 -2.29
CA ASN A 10 23.54 -5.95 -3.49
C ASN A 10 22.62 -6.53 -4.57
N PRO A 11 22.03 -5.68 -5.43
CA PRO A 11 21.33 -6.14 -6.63
C PRO A 11 22.31 -6.73 -7.66
N GLU A 12 21.80 -7.62 -8.51
CA GLU A 12 22.54 -8.21 -9.63
C GLU A 12 22.78 -7.19 -10.76
N LYS A 13 23.87 -7.34 -11.51
CA LYS A 13 24.26 -6.39 -12.57
C LYS A 13 23.26 -6.40 -13.72
N GLU A 14 22.64 -7.53 -13.97
CA GLU A 14 21.63 -7.77 -15.00
C GLU A 14 20.33 -7.00 -14.68
N MET A 15 20.17 -6.47 -13.46
CA MET A 15 19.08 -5.58 -13.08
C MET A 15 19.32 -4.11 -13.46
N ILE A 16 20.54 -3.73 -13.87
CA ILE A 16 20.89 -2.37 -14.30
C ILE A 16 20.02 -1.87 -15.48
N PRO A 17 19.78 -2.65 -16.56
CA PRO A 17 18.94 -2.20 -17.67
C PRO A 17 17.44 -2.14 -17.33
N LEU A 18 17.01 -2.80 -16.25
CA LEU A 18 15.59 -2.88 -15.88
C LEU A 18 15.11 -1.59 -15.21
N GLN A 19 13.84 -1.26 -15.44
CA GLN A 19 13.14 -0.13 -14.84
C GLN A 19 12.01 -0.61 -13.93
N ALA A 20 11.56 0.26 -13.03
CA ALA A 20 10.47 -0.02 -12.10
C ALA A 20 9.21 -0.58 -12.79
N ARG A 21 8.87 -0.06 -13.97
CA ARG A 21 7.73 -0.55 -14.77
C ARG A 21 7.84 -1.99 -15.26
N ASP A 22 9.05 -2.53 -15.33
CA ASP A 22 9.31 -3.87 -15.84
C ASP A 22 9.05 -4.92 -14.75
N VAL A 23 9.16 -4.53 -13.47
CA VAL A 23 9.02 -5.43 -12.31
C VAL A 23 7.78 -5.14 -11.44
N MET A 24 7.16 -3.96 -11.56
CA MET A 24 6.01 -3.59 -10.72
C MET A 24 4.75 -4.42 -11.01
N GLN A 25 3.94 -4.61 -9.98
CA GLN A 25 2.57 -5.08 -10.10
C GLN A 25 1.66 -3.92 -10.51
N ARG A 26 0.77 -4.17 -11.48
CA ARG A 26 -0.14 -3.15 -12.06
C ARG A 26 -1.53 -3.14 -11.45
N ASN A 27 -2.01 -4.29 -10.99
CA ASN A 27 -3.31 -4.42 -10.35
C ASN A 27 -3.17 -4.04 -8.87
N VAL A 28 -3.21 -2.74 -8.60
CA VAL A 28 -3.04 -2.22 -7.24
C VAL A 28 -4.39 -1.90 -6.65
N VAL A 29 -4.69 -2.49 -5.49
CA VAL A 29 -5.84 -2.08 -4.68
C VAL A 29 -5.55 -0.70 -4.09
N THR A 30 -6.41 0.26 -4.38
CA THR A 30 -6.27 1.65 -3.94
C THR A 30 -7.51 2.10 -3.17
N LEU A 31 -7.34 3.14 -2.36
CA LEU A 31 -8.43 3.86 -1.71
C LEU A 31 -8.49 5.29 -2.24
N GLU A 32 -9.62 5.96 -2.11
CA GLU A 32 -9.74 7.40 -2.32
C GLU A 32 -9.70 8.17 -0.99
N LEU A 33 -9.38 9.47 -1.04
CA LEU A 33 -9.32 10.31 0.16
C LEU A 33 -10.65 10.39 0.91
N VAL A 34 -11.76 10.26 0.20
CA VAL A 34 -13.10 10.12 0.76
C VAL A 34 -13.65 8.81 0.22
N GLU A 35 -13.92 7.87 1.11
CA GLU A 35 -14.16 6.48 0.74
C GLU A 35 -15.40 5.94 1.46
N SER A 36 -16.13 5.05 0.80
CA SER A 36 -17.29 4.40 1.42
C SER A 36 -16.88 3.36 2.46
N VAL A 37 -17.63 3.28 3.56
CA VAL A 37 -17.39 2.29 4.62
C VAL A 37 -17.45 0.86 4.07
N SER A 38 -18.39 0.58 3.17
CA SER A 38 -18.49 -0.71 2.48
C SER A 38 -17.21 -1.08 1.72
N ASN A 39 -16.66 -0.17 0.89
CA ASN A 39 -15.41 -0.44 0.18
C ASN A 39 -14.22 -0.63 1.14
N LEU A 40 -14.15 0.15 2.23
CA LEU A 40 -13.11 -0.03 3.26
C LEU A 40 -13.16 -1.43 3.89
N VAL A 41 -14.36 -1.97 4.13
CA VAL A 41 -14.56 -3.33 4.64
C VAL A 41 -14.18 -4.38 3.59
N GLU A 42 -14.52 -4.18 2.33
CA GLU A 42 -14.14 -5.07 1.23
C GLU A 42 -12.62 -5.13 1.06
N VAL A 43 -11.95 -3.97 1.08
CA VAL A 43 -10.48 -3.88 1.02
C VAL A 43 -9.82 -4.54 2.23
N LEU A 44 -10.39 -4.38 3.44
CA LEU A 44 -9.87 -5.04 4.65
C LEU A 44 -10.04 -6.56 4.60
N ALA A 45 -11.17 -7.04 4.04
CA ALA A 45 -11.50 -8.46 3.94
C ALA A 45 -10.82 -9.16 2.74
N GLY A 46 -10.37 -8.38 1.75
CA GLY A 46 -9.73 -8.86 0.54
C GLY A 46 -8.27 -9.28 0.75
N GLU A 47 -7.46 -9.02 -0.26
CA GLU A 47 -6.05 -9.42 -0.36
C GLU A 47 -5.22 -9.14 0.90
N ASN A 48 -4.16 -9.94 1.10
CA ASN A 48 -3.23 -9.82 2.23
C ASN A 48 -2.23 -8.65 2.05
N HIS A 49 -2.76 -7.46 1.77
CA HIS A 49 -2.00 -6.23 1.62
C HIS A 49 -1.93 -5.49 2.95
N HIS A 50 -0.73 -5.04 3.31
CA HIS A 50 -0.49 -4.35 4.59
C HIS A 50 -0.54 -2.82 4.45
N SER A 51 -0.61 -2.31 3.21
CA SER A 51 -0.72 -0.88 2.93
C SER A 51 -1.33 -0.64 1.55
N PHE A 52 -2.10 0.44 1.44
CA PHE A 52 -2.87 0.82 0.26
C PHE A 52 -2.49 2.24 -0.16
N PRO A 53 -2.17 2.49 -1.44
CA PRO A 53 -2.07 3.85 -1.96
C PRO A 53 -3.44 4.54 -1.87
N VAL A 54 -3.43 5.78 -1.39
CA VAL A 54 -4.63 6.63 -1.33
C VAL A 54 -4.53 7.69 -2.40
N LEU A 55 -5.59 7.83 -3.20
CA LEU A 55 -5.63 8.69 -4.37
C LEU A 55 -6.50 9.92 -4.14
N TYR A 56 -6.17 11.01 -4.83
CA TYR A 56 -7.09 12.12 -5.04
C TYR A 56 -8.21 11.68 -6.01
N PRO A 57 -9.50 11.83 -5.64
CA PRO A 57 -10.62 11.36 -6.46
C PRO A 57 -10.56 11.83 -7.92
N ASP A 58 -10.30 13.12 -8.13
CA ASP A 58 -10.42 13.75 -9.46
C ASP A 58 -9.22 13.51 -10.37
N THR A 59 -8.04 13.27 -9.80
CA THR A 59 -6.78 13.27 -10.56
C THR A 59 -6.09 11.92 -10.61
N LYS A 60 -6.55 10.95 -9.80
CA LYS A 60 -5.88 9.65 -9.58
C LYS A 60 -4.40 9.77 -9.18
N ARG A 61 -3.98 10.97 -8.75
CA ARG A 61 -2.66 11.22 -8.19
C ARG A 61 -2.59 10.62 -6.80
N VAL A 62 -1.41 10.13 -6.44
CA VAL A 62 -1.21 9.57 -5.09
C VAL A 62 -1.16 10.70 -4.06
N ALA A 63 -2.04 10.63 -3.07
CA ALA A 63 -2.07 11.50 -1.90
C ALA A 63 -1.14 10.98 -0.78
N GLY A 64 -0.95 9.67 -0.71
CA GLY A 64 -0.07 9.02 0.25
C GLY A 64 -0.33 7.53 0.35
N MET A 65 0.08 6.93 1.46
CA MET A 65 -0.18 5.52 1.78
C MET A 65 -0.98 5.40 3.09
N LEU A 66 -1.89 4.45 3.16
CA LEU A 66 -2.61 4.07 4.37
C LEU A 66 -2.21 2.64 4.77
N SER A 67 -1.94 2.38 6.04
CA SER A 67 -1.68 1.00 6.49
C SER A 67 -3.00 0.28 6.78
N GLN A 68 -3.00 -1.05 6.61
CA GLN A 68 -4.14 -1.89 6.95
C GLN A 68 -4.49 -1.80 8.45
N SER A 69 -3.49 -1.64 9.32
CA SER A 69 -3.70 -1.41 10.76
C SER A 69 -4.48 -0.11 11.03
N VAL A 70 -4.14 0.97 10.33
CA VAL A 70 -4.82 2.27 10.45
C VAL A 70 -6.24 2.19 9.87
N LEU A 71 -6.41 1.56 8.71
CA LEU A 71 -7.71 1.29 8.11
C LEU A 71 -8.65 0.58 9.10
N ARG A 72 -8.15 -0.47 9.74
CA ARG A 72 -8.91 -1.21 10.75
C ARG A 72 -9.30 -0.34 11.95
N ARG A 73 -8.39 0.53 12.44
CA ARG A 73 -8.72 1.48 13.52
C ARG A 73 -9.81 2.46 13.14
N ILE A 74 -9.79 2.91 11.89
CA ILE A 74 -10.82 3.81 11.35
C ILE A 74 -12.19 3.12 11.39
N LEU A 75 -12.27 1.86 11.01
CA LEU A 75 -13.51 1.09 11.07
C LEU A 75 -13.95 0.79 12.52
N GLU A 76 -13.03 0.38 13.39
CA GLU A 76 -13.35 0.02 14.80
C GLU A 76 -13.75 1.20 15.69
N HIS A 77 -13.35 2.43 15.33
CA HIS A 77 -13.54 3.62 16.16
C HIS A 77 -14.22 4.79 15.43
N GLY A 78 -14.56 4.62 14.15
CA GLY A 78 -15.10 5.67 13.31
C GLY A 78 -16.47 6.16 13.77
N GLU A 79 -17.35 5.26 14.18
CA GLU A 79 -18.68 5.61 14.70
C GLU A 79 -18.58 6.44 15.99
N GLU A 80 -17.81 5.98 16.97
CA GLU A 80 -17.59 6.69 18.25
C GLU A 80 -16.98 8.08 18.05
N ALA A 81 -16.14 8.23 17.02
CA ALA A 81 -15.52 9.50 16.67
C ALA A 81 -16.42 10.39 15.77
N GLY A 82 -17.56 9.88 15.32
CA GLY A 82 -18.48 10.57 14.41
C GLY A 82 -17.89 10.79 13.01
N LEU A 83 -17.09 9.83 12.51
CA LEU A 83 -16.43 9.92 11.21
C LEU A 83 -17.33 9.51 10.04
N PHE A 84 -18.34 8.68 10.30
CA PHE A 84 -19.20 8.12 9.26
C PHE A 84 -20.30 9.11 8.93
N VAL A 85 -20.20 9.75 7.78
CA VAL A 85 -21.10 10.82 7.33
C VAL A 85 -21.90 10.41 6.10
N ALA A 86 -23.10 10.97 5.95
CA ALA A 86 -23.90 10.72 4.74
C ALA A 86 -23.31 11.45 3.52
N HIS A 87 -23.72 11.04 2.34
CA HIS A 87 -23.28 11.68 1.10
C HIS A 87 -23.70 13.16 1.05
N GLY A 88 -22.75 14.05 0.77
CA GLY A 88 -22.98 15.50 0.69
C GLY A 88 -22.91 16.25 2.02
N GLU A 89 -22.72 15.56 3.15
CA GLU A 89 -22.45 16.19 4.44
C GLU A 89 -21.00 16.69 4.51
N ALA A 90 -20.79 17.75 5.30
CA ALA A 90 -19.46 18.28 5.53
C ALA A 90 -18.59 17.26 6.27
N ALA A 91 -17.29 17.23 5.94
CA ALA A 91 -16.35 16.37 6.63
C ALA A 91 -16.33 16.70 8.14
N PRO A 92 -16.32 15.69 9.02
CA PRO A 92 -16.32 15.92 10.45
C PRO A 92 -15.00 16.59 10.88
N THR A 93 -15.10 17.54 11.81
CA THR A 93 -13.93 18.18 12.44
C THR A 93 -13.30 17.31 13.53
N LYS A 94 -13.99 16.24 13.92
CA LYS A 94 -13.53 15.28 14.92
C LYS A 94 -12.62 14.23 14.27
N HIS A 95 -11.67 13.73 15.05
CA HIS A 95 -10.76 12.68 14.64
C HIS A 95 -10.68 11.61 15.73
N ILE A 96 -10.23 10.41 15.36
CA ILE A 96 -9.97 9.36 16.33
C ILE A 96 -8.84 9.82 17.25
N SER A 97 -9.04 9.66 18.56
CA SER A 97 -8.01 9.94 19.56
C SER A 97 -6.72 9.20 19.23
N TRP A 98 -5.59 9.90 19.27
CA TRP A 98 -4.27 9.33 19.01
C TRP A 98 -3.98 8.05 19.80
N GLN A 99 -4.47 7.95 21.04
CA GLN A 99 -4.30 6.76 21.88
C GLN A 99 -4.88 5.49 21.22
N LYS A 100 -6.01 5.61 20.52
CA LYS A 100 -6.64 4.51 19.79
C LYS A 100 -5.90 4.17 18.49
N MET A 101 -5.05 5.07 18.00
CA MET A 101 -4.23 4.88 16.80
C MET A 101 -2.87 4.24 17.09
N LEU A 102 -2.49 4.08 18.36
CA LEU A 102 -1.21 3.52 18.75
C LEU A 102 -1.06 2.05 18.28
N PRO A 103 0.11 1.64 17.76
CA PRO A 103 0.36 0.25 17.38
C PRO A 103 0.23 -0.75 18.54
N SER A 104 0.48 -0.31 19.77
CA SER A 104 0.37 -1.14 20.98
C SER A 104 -1.06 -1.32 21.48
N MET A 105 -2.01 -0.53 20.98
CA MET A 105 -3.42 -0.70 21.34
C MET A 105 -3.89 -2.07 20.84
N PRO A 106 -4.67 -2.86 21.59
CA PRO A 106 -5.28 -4.07 21.04
C PRO A 106 -6.41 -3.73 20.07
N PHE A 107 -6.58 -4.53 19.02
CA PHE A 107 -7.75 -4.44 18.15
C PHE A 107 -8.98 -4.99 18.89
N ARG A 108 -10.15 -4.36 18.68
CA ARG A 108 -11.41 -4.81 19.30
C ARG A 108 -11.91 -6.07 18.62
N CYS A 109 -12.10 -5.98 17.31
CA CYS A 109 -12.42 -7.12 16.48
C CYS A 109 -11.14 -7.94 16.31
N GLN A 110 -11.22 -9.25 16.12
CA GLN A 110 -10.09 -10.12 15.75
C GLN A 110 -10.11 -10.46 14.26
N THR A 111 -11.30 -10.56 13.68
CA THR A 111 -11.50 -10.94 12.27
C THR A 111 -12.11 -9.81 11.42
N PRO A 112 -11.91 -9.80 10.09
CA PRO A 112 -12.62 -8.87 9.20
C PRO A 112 -14.14 -9.03 9.22
N ALA A 113 -14.64 -10.23 9.54
CA ALA A 113 -16.08 -10.48 9.65
C ALA A 113 -16.71 -9.73 10.84
N GLU A 114 -16.03 -9.71 12.00
CA GLU A 114 -16.47 -8.91 13.15
C GLU A 114 -16.45 -7.41 12.84
N VAL A 115 -15.44 -6.93 12.10
CA VAL A 115 -15.40 -5.52 11.66
C VAL A 115 -16.59 -5.20 10.74
N ARG A 116 -16.94 -6.11 9.83
CA ARG A 116 -18.10 -5.96 8.94
C ARG A 116 -19.41 -5.89 9.72
N GLU A 117 -19.58 -6.74 10.73
CA GLU A 117 -20.76 -6.71 11.60
C GLU A 117 -20.84 -5.40 12.38
N LEU A 118 -19.72 -4.92 12.93
CA LEU A 118 -19.64 -3.66 13.67
C LEU A 118 -20.10 -2.46 12.86
N VAL A 119 -19.80 -2.40 11.56
CA VAL A 119 -20.11 -1.24 10.71
C VAL A 119 -21.27 -1.49 9.75
N ALA A 120 -22.05 -2.55 9.95
CA ALA A 120 -23.12 -2.96 9.03
C ALA A 120 -24.15 -1.84 8.78
N ASP A 121 -24.54 -1.14 9.85
CA ASP A 121 -25.50 -0.02 9.82
C ASP A 121 -24.95 1.27 9.19
N HIS A 122 -23.69 1.25 8.75
CA HIS A 122 -22.97 2.41 8.21
C HIS A 122 -22.35 2.14 6.84
N SER A 123 -22.68 1.02 6.21
CA SER A 123 -22.08 0.59 4.94
C SER A 123 -22.20 1.60 3.79
N ASP A 124 -23.25 2.42 3.79
CA ASP A 124 -23.55 3.48 2.82
C ASP A 124 -22.89 4.84 3.14
N LYS A 125 -22.27 4.97 4.31
CA LYS A 125 -21.63 6.21 4.76
C LYS A 125 -20.23 6.36 4.17
N LEU A 126 -19.76 7.61 4.16
CA LEU A 126 -18.43 8.00 3.71
C LEU A 126 -17.51 8.31 4.89
N VAL A 127 -16.21 8.17 4.66
CA VAL A 127 -15.14 8.46 5.62
C VAL A 127 -14.06 9.30 4.96
N ASP A 128 -13.66 10.39 5.61
CA ASP A 128 -12.49 11.17 5.21
C ASP A 128 -11.20 10.53 5.74
N LEU A 129 -10.39 9.98 4.85
CA LEU A 129 -9.12 9.33 5.16
C LEU A 129 -7.95 10.34 5.26
N ARG A 130 -8.12 11.58 4.78
CA ARG A 130 -7.04 12.61 4.73
C ARG A 130 -6.23 12.79 6.01
N PRO A 131 -6.82 12.73 7.23
CA PRO A 131 -6.07 12.88 8.47
C PRO A 131 -5.17 11.69 8.81
N TYR A 132 -5.43 10.52 8.23
CA TYR A 132 -4.79 9.25 8.58
C TYR A 132 -3.77 8.77 7.54
N VAL A 133 -3.76 9.40 6.36
CA VAL A 133 -2.85 9.07 5.26
C VAL A 133 -1.41 9.51 5.58
N ASN A 134 -0.46 8.59 5.43
CA ASN A 134 0.96 8.91 5.45
C ASN A 134 1.37 9.57 4.12
N ARG A 135 1.41 10.91 4.13
CA ARG A 135 1.83 11.74 2.99
C ARG A 135 3.34 11.72 2.75
N ASN A 136 4.12 11.29 3.73
CA ASN A 136 5.58 11.24 3.67
C ASN A 136 6.09 9.86 3.18
N SER A 137 5.22 9.07 2.56
CA SER A 137 5.65 7.81 1.95
C SER A 137 6.55 8.07 0.74
N LEU A 138 7.49 7.16 0.50
CA LEU A 138 8.41 7.26 -0.62
C LEU A 138 7.79 6.66 -1.89
N PHE A 139 8.01 7.36 -3.00
CA PHE A 139 7.53 6.99 -4.32
C PHE A 139 8.69 7.02 -5.32
N VAL A 140 8.62 6.19 -6.35
CA VAL A 140 9.55 6.22 -7.49
C VAL A 140 8.79 6.43 -8.79
N LEU A 141 9.50 6.91 -9.81
CA LEU A 141 8.93 7.01 -11.16
C LEU A 141 9.04 5.66 -11.86
N LYS A 142 8.13 5.40 -12.80
CA LYS A 142 8.11 4.16 -13.58
C LYS A 142 9.38 3.88 -14.40
N TYR A 143 10.19 4.91 -14.63
CA TYR A 143 11.47 4.82 -15.34
C TYR A 143 12.70 4.75 -14.42
N THR A 144 12.50 4.80 -13.09
CA THR A 144 13.58 4.61 -12.12
C THR A 144 14.17 3.21 -12.28
N SER A 145 15.50 3.08 -12.26
CA SER A 145 16.15 1.77 -12.40
C SER A 145 15.79 0.83 -11.26
N VAL A 146 15.67 -0.47 -11.57
CA VAL A 146 15.39 -1.49 -10.55
C VAL A 146 16.52 -1.54 -9.53
N TRP A 147 17.77 -1.32 -9.95
CA TRP A 147 18.92 -1.17 -9.05
C TRP A 147 18.66 -0.16 -7.92
N ASN A 148 18.15 1.03 -8.26
CA ASN A 148 17.84 2.06 -7.26
C ASN A 148 16.63 1.67 -6.40
N CYS A 149 15.60 1.05 -7.00
CA CYS A 149 14.44 0.54 -6.25
C CYS A 149 14.87 -0.51 -5.21
N TYR A 150 15.78 -1.41 -5.59
CA TYR A 150 16.35 -2.44 -4.73
C TYR A 150 17.10 -1.84 -3.53
N ARG A 151 17.96 -0.86 -3.80
CA ARG A 151 18.71 -0.15 -2.74
C ARG A 151 17.76 0.57 -1.78
N LEU A 152 16.75 1.27 -2.28
CA LEU A 152 15.73 1.91 -1.43
C LEU A 152 15.02 0.87 -0.54
N PHE A 153 14.65 -0.28 -1.11
CA PHE A 153 14.00 -1.36 -0.36
C PHE A 153 14.87 -1.91 0.77
N ARG A 154 16.14 -2.21 0.49
CA ARG A 154 17.09 -2.76 1.47
C ARG A 154 17.46 -1.74 2.54
N GLN A 155 17.82 -0.52 2.13
CA GLN A 155 18.38 0.50 3.03
C GLN A 155 17.32 1.09 3.97
N LEU A 156 16.10 1.25 3.48
CA LEU A 156 15.02 1.88 4.25
C LEU A 156 14.04 0.86 4.84
N GLY A 157 14.30 -0.44 4.64
CA GLY A 157 13.45 -1.51 5.16
C GLY A 157 12.02 -1.49 4.59
N MET A 158 11.86 -1.03 3.35
CA MET A 158 10.55 -0.86 2.73
C MET A 158 9.83 -2.21 2.59
N ARG A 159 8.50 -2.15 2.62
CA ARG A 159 7.61 -3.29 2.33
C ARG A 159 6.88 -3.12 1.00
N HIS A 160 6.56 -1.88 0.67
CA HIS A 160 5.86 -1.47 -0.52
C HIS A 160 6.50 -0.19 -1.04
N LEU A 161 6.61 -0.06 -2.36
CA LEU A 161 7.09 1.13 -3.03
C LEU A 161 6.15 1.44 -4.19
N ALA A 162 5.36 2.49 -4.04
CA ALA A 162 4.45 2.89 -5.10
C ALA A 162 5.22 3.54 -6.25
N VAL A 163 4.81 3.17 -7.47
CA VAL A 163 5.42 3.57 -8.73
C VAL A 163 4.49 4.53 -9.44
N LEU A 164 5.01 5.69 -9.82
CA LEU A 164 4.25 6.79 -10.38
C LEU A 164 4.54 7.04 -11.86
N GLY A 165 3.53 7.50 -12.57
CA GLY A 165 3.65 8.16 -13.88
C GLY A 165 4.32 9.53 -13.77
N ARG A 166 4.59 10.16 -14.92
CA ARG A 166 5.17 11.53 -14.94
C ARG A 166 4.18 12.60 -14.43
N ASP A 167 2.90 12.30 -14.53
CA ASP A 167 1.76 13.09 -14.05
C ASP A 167 1.48 12.88 -12.55
N GLY A 168 2.20 11.98 -11.89
CA GLY A 168 1.97 11.60 -10.49
C GLY A 168 0.82 10.63 -10.29
N SER A 169 0.26 10.06 -11.37
CA SER A 169 -0.70 8.96 -11.29
C SER A 169 -0.03 7.69 -10.77
N LEU A 170 -0.77 6.87 -10.01
CA LEU A 170 -0.28 5.55 -9.64
C LEU A 170 -0.30 4.64 -10.87
N VAL A 171 0.84 4.02 -11.18
CA VAL A 171 0.93 3.05 -12.30
C VAL A 171 1.27 1.63 -11.84
N GLY A 172 1.71 1.47 -10.60
CA GLY A 172 1.97 0.17 -10.02
C GLY A 172 2.57 0.24 -8.62
N ILE A 173 2.86 -0.92 -8.07
CA ILE A 173 3.54 -1.07 -6.78
C ILE A 173 4.62 -2.13 -6.92
N ILE A 174 5.77 -1.87 -6.29
CA ILE A 174 6.83 -2.87 -6.14
C ILE A 174 6.77 -3.35 -4.71
N THR A 175 6.88 -4.67 -4.54
CA THR A 175 7.03 -5.35 -3.26
C THR A 175 8.36 -6.09 -3.22
N ARG A 176 8.72 -6.59 -2.03
CA ARG A 176 9.92 -7.41 -1.87
C ARG A 176 9.92 -8.64 -2.78
N LYS A 177 8.75 -9.26 -2.98
CA LYS A 177 8.60 -10.45 -3.82
C LYS A 177 8.99 -10.14 -5.27
N ASP A 178 8.57 -8.99 -5.78
CA ASP A 178 8.82 -8.61 -7.18
C ASP A 178 10.32 -8.41 -7.44
N LEU A 179 11.04 -7.85 -6.46
CA LEU A 179 12.49 -7.69 -6.55
C LEU A 179 13.25 -9.02 -6.45
N ILE A 180 12.75 -9.99 -5.68
CA ILE A 180 13.35 -11.33 -5.61
C ILE A 180 13.17 -12.05 -6.94
N LEU A 181 11.97 -12.02 -7.52
CA LEU A 181 11.71 -12.62 -8.83
C LEU A 181 12.57 -11.96 -9.91
N ALA A 182 12.80 -10.65 -9.83
CA ALA A 182 13.71 -9.95 -10.74
C ALA A 182 15.18 -10.38 -10.56
N THR A 183 15.60 -10.73 -9.34
CA THR A 183 16.93 -11.30 -9.07
C THR A 183 17.06 -12.72 -9.65
N GLU A 184 16.07 -13.59 -9.41
CA GLU A 184 16.06 -14.96 -9.94
C GLU A 184 16.11 -14.95 -11.49
N ALA A 185 15.33 -14.08 -12.13
CA ALA A 185 15.35 -13.91 -13.58
C ALA A 185 16.68 -13.33 -14.10
N ALA A 186 17.33 -12.45 -13.34
CA ALA A 186 18.64 -11.91 -13.67
C ALA A 186 19.73 -12.99 -13.64
N GLU A 187 19.70 -13.86 -12.62
CA GLU A 187 20.62 -14.99 -12.51
C GLU A 187 20.48 -15.93 -13.71
N GLU A 188 19.26 -16.32 -14.10
CA GLU A 188 19.01 -17.19 -15.25
C GLU A 188 19.62 -16.65 -16.56
N VAL A 189 19.54 -15.33 -16.79
CA VAL A 189 20.13 -14.68 -17.96
C VAL A 189 21.66 -14.73 -17.92
N ALA A 190 22.26 -14.54 -16.74
CA ALA A 190 23.72 -14.62 -16.58
C ALA A 190 24.24 -16.04 -16.92
N TRP A 191 23.56 -17.09 -16.44
CA TRP A 191 23.92 -18.48 -16.73
C TRP A 191 23.82 -18.82 -18.23
N GLN A 192 22.83 -18.28 -18.95
CA GLN A 192 22.69 -18.48 -20.39
C GLN A 192 23.77 -17.74 -21.20
N GLY A 193 24.24 -16.59 -20.72
CA GLY A 193 25.34 -15.84 -21.34
C GLY A 193 26.71 -16.53 -21.22
N GLU A 194 26.95 -17.25 -20.11
CA GLU A 194 28.22 -17.96 -19.86
C GLU A 194 28.36 -19.28 -20.64
N GLN A 195 27.26 -19.93 -21.01
CA GLN A 195 27.29 -21.15 -21.85
C GLN A 195 27.33 -20.88 -23.36
N GLY A 196 27.24 -19.60 -23.76
CA GLY A 196 27.21 -19.17 -25.16
C GLY A 196 28.58 -18.80 -25.77
N PHE A 197 29.69 -19.11 -25.11
CA PHE A 197 31.06 -18.82 -25.55
C PHE A 197 31.91 -20.08 -25.72
#